data_AF-A0A937VSY6-F1
#
_entry.id   AF-A0A937VSY6-F1
#
_cell.length_a   1.000
_cell.length_b   1.000
_cell.length_c   1.000
_cell.angle_alpha   90.00
_cell.angle_beta   90.00
_cell.angle_gamma   90.00
#
_symmetry.space_group_name_H-M   'P 1'
#
loop_
_entity.id
_entity.type
_entity.pdbx_description
1 polymer ?
#
loop_
_entity_poly.entity_id
_entity_poly.type
_entity_poly.pdbx_seq_one_letter_code
_entity_poly.pdbx_strand_id
1 'polypeptide(L)'
;MFYLNLFLIFLLSLFQGAFLPINLVLAAVLFRTAVEPDPKSLLLAFFGGFFLDLILGQPWGLSAIIFLSASFLLFFYKQKFAASHPFFLTVFVFLMSLINDKLVKGYLSWRGSFLLAVLTFLFSFFWWQLFIRPSGKRINLKT
;
A
#
# COMPACT_ATOMS: atom_id res chain seq x y z
N MET A 1 15.09 -10.12 -4.83
CA MET A 1 13.95 -9.53 -4.09
C MET A 1 13.34 -8.34 -4.81
N PHE A 2 14.08 -7.25 -5.10
CA PHE A 2 13.51 -6.05 -5.76
C PHE A 2 12.79 -6.33 -7.09
N TYR A 3 13.45 -7.02 -8.03
CA TYR A 3 12.85 -7.37 -9.33
C TYR A 3 11.61 -8.25 -9.20
N LEU A 4 11.56 -9.13 -8.20
CA LEU A 4 10.40 -9.97 -7.91
C LEU A 4 9.21 -9.11 -7.46
N ASN A 5 9.42 -8.16 -6.55
CA ASN A 5 8.40 -7.24 -6.08
C ASN A 5 7.89 -6.33 -7.21
N LEU A 6 8.79 -5.88 -8.08
CA LEU A 6 8.46 -5.06 -9.24
C LEU A 6 7.63 -5.85 -10.27
N PHE A 7 7.99 -7.12 -10.51
CA PHE A 7 7.22 -8.04 -11.36
C PHE A 7 5.83 -8.32 -10.78
N LEU A 8 5.71 -8.54 -9.47
CA LEU A 8 4.43 -8.67 -8.77
C LEU A 8 3.56 -7.42 -8.96
N ILE A 9 4.13 -6.23 -8.77
CA ILE A 9 3.42 -4.96 -8.98
C ILE A 9 2.95 -4.80 -10.42
N PHE A 10 3.78 -5.20 -11.38
CA PHE A 10 3.41 -5.18 -12.79
C PHE A 10 2.21 -6.11 -13.07
N LEU A 11 2.23 -7.34 -12.55
CA LEU A 11 1.11 -8.28 -12.66
C LEU A 11 -0.17 -7.74 -12.00
N LEU A 12 -0.06 -7.16 -10.79
CA LEU A 12 -1.17 -6.51 -10.10
C LEU A 12 -1.74 -5.35 -10.93
N SER A 13 -0.88 -4.56 -11.55
CA SER A 13 -1.28 -3.45 -12.40
C SER A 13 -2.03 -3.93 -13.64
N LEU A 14 -1.59 -5.03 -14.27
CA LEU A 14 -2.30 -5.66 -15.39
C LEU A 14 -3.68 -6.18 -14.97
N PHE A 15 -3.74 -6.88 -13.83
CA PHE A 15 -5.00 -7.42 -13.32
C PHE A 15 -5.99 -6.31 -12.95
N GLN A 16 -5.50 -5.23 -12.34
CA GLN A 16 -6.29 -4.06 -12.02
C GLN A 16 -6.83 -3.38 -13.29
N GLY A 17 -5.98 -3.20 -14.31
CA GLY A 17 -6.39 -2.63 -15.59
C GLY A 17 -7.49 -3.42 -16.31
N ALA A 18 -7.53 -4.74 -16.10
CA ALA A 18 -8.48 -5.62 -16.78
C ALA A 18 -9.78 -5.86 -16.01
N PHE A 19 -9.77 -5.94 -14.67
CA PHE A 19 -10.90 -6.50 -13.91
C PHE A 19 -11.37 -5.68 -12.70
N LEU A 20 -10.55 -4.82 -12.09
CA LEU A 20 -10.85 -4.24 -10.78
C LEU A 20 -10.86 -2.71 -10.76
N PRO A 21 -11.98 -2.07 -10.36
CA PRO A 21 -12.06 -0.61 -10.19
C PRO A 21 -11.40 -0.11 -8.88
N ILE A 22 -10.49 -0.88 -8.29
CA ILE A 22 -9.88 -0.63 -6.98
C ILE A 22 -8.36 -0.57 -7.14
N ASN A 23 -7.70 0.41 -6.50
CA ASN A 23 -6.26 0.62 -6.62
C ASN A 23 -5.43 -0.32 -5.73
N LEU A 24 -5.36 -1.60 -6.10
CA LEU A 24 -4.57 -2.60 -5.38
C LEU A 24 -3.07 -2.31 -5.42
N VAL A 25 -2.58 -1.69 -6.48
CA VAL A 25 -1.16 -1.32 -6.60
C VAL A 25 -0.76 -0.33 -5.51
N LEU A 26 -1.59 0.69 -5.25
CA LEU A 26 -1.38 1.66 -4.16
C LEU A 26 -1.25 0.95 -2.81
N ALA A 27 -2.21 0.07 -2.47
CA ALA A 27 -2.20 -0.63 -1.19
C ALA A 27 -0.95 -1.52 -1.05
N ALA A 28 -0.57 -2.26 -2.10
CA ALA A 28 0.61 -3.13 -2.07
C ALA A 28 1.90 -2.34 -1.85
N VAL A 29 2.07 -1.21 -2.55
CA VAL A 29 3.24 -0.32 -2.42
C VAL A 29 3.33 0.27 -1.01
N LEU A 30 2.22 0.80 -0.49
CA LEU A 30 2.19 1.42 0.83
C LEU A 30 2.39 0.40 1.95
N PHE A 31 1.78 -0.79 1.81
CA PHE A 31 2.01 -1.90 2.73
C PHE A 31 3.49 -2.31 2.76
N ARG A 32 4.10 -2.51 1.58
CA ARG A 32 5.53 -2.85 1.49
C ARG A 32 6.39 -1.79 2.16
N THR A 33 6.12 -0.51 1.91
CA THR A 33 6.83 0.63 2.51
C THR A 33 6.66 0.66 4.04
N ALA A 34 5.47 0.33 4.54
CA ALA A 34 5.17 0.29 5.97
C ALA A 34 5.85 -0.88 6.68
N VAL A 35 6.00 -2.05 6.03
CA VAL A 35 6.66 -3.23 6.62
C VAL A 35 8.18 -3.11 6.55
N GLU A 36 8.74 -2.67 5.43
CA GLU A 36 10.18 -2.50 5.21
C GLU A 36 10.44 -1.18 4.48
N PRO A 37 10.72 -0.09 5.21
CA PRO A 37 11.02 1.22 4.65
C PRO A 37 12.46 1.21 4.15
N ASP A 38 12.66 0.80 2.91
CA ASP A 38 13.93 0.89 2.22
C ASP A 38 13.85 1.91 1.07
N PRO A 39 14.98 2.51 0.64
CA PRO A 39 14.97 3.40 -0.53
C PRO A 39 14.40 2.72 -1.79
N LYS A 40 14.45 1.39 -1.83
CA LYS A 40 13.87 0.58 -2.91
C LYS A 40 12.34 0.62 -2.90
N SER A 41 11.68 0.81 -1.76
CA SER A 41 10.21 0.96 -1.70
C SER A 41 9.74 2.24 -2.38
N LEU A 42 10.54 3.32 -2.34
CA LEU A 42 10.27 4.56 -3.08
C LEU A 42 10.36 4.35 -4.59
N LEU A 43 11.39 3.64 -5.05
CA LEU A 43 11.50 3.26 -6.47
C LEU A 43 10.31 2.37 -6.89
N LEU A 44 9.92 1.44 -6.02
CA LEU A 44 8.76 0.58 -6.23
C LEU A 44 7.46 1.40 -6.38
N ALA A 45 7.30 2.45 -5.57
CA ALA A 45 6.16 3.36 -5.63
C ALA A 45 6.11 4.14 -6.94
N PHE A 46 7.27 4.67 -7.36
CA PHE A 46 7.40 5.38 -8.63
C PHE A 46 7.05 4.46 -9.82
N PHE A 47 7.71 3.31 -9.94
CA PHE A 47 7.45 2.38 -11.04
C PHE A 47 6.02 1.80 -10.98
N GLY A 48 5.50 1.53 -9.79
CA GLY A 48 4.13 1.03 -9.63
C GLY A 48 3.07 2.01 -10.11
N GLY A 49 3.19 3.29 -9.74
CA GLY A 49 2.30 4.32 -10.26
C GLY A 49 2.49 4.55 -11.76
N PHE A 50 3.73 4.48 -12.25
CA PHE A 50 4.02 4.64 -13.68
C PHE A 50 3.44 3.51 -14.53
N PHE A 51 3.56 2.25 -14.11
CA PHE A 51 2.94 1.12 -14.80
C PHE A 51 1.41 1.20 -14.79
N LEU A 52 0.83 1.67 -13.67
CA LEU A 52 -0.60 1.86 -13.54
C LEU A 52 -1.12 2.91 -14.51
N ASP A 53 -0.43 4.05 -14.62
CA ASP A 53 -0.80 5.10 -15.57
C ASP A 53 -0.69 4.60 -17.03
N LEU A 54 0.37 3.85 -17.35
CA LEU A 54 0.54 3.24 -18.67
C LEU A 54 -0.58 2.26 -19.03
N ILE A 55 -0.97 1.40 -18.10
CA ILE A 55 -1.98 0.36 -18.34
C ILE A 55 -3.39 0.96 -18.44
N LEU A 56 -3.69 1.99 -17.64
CA LEU A 56 -4.99 2.67 -17.65
C LEU A 56 -5.09 3.76 -18.73
N GLY A 57 -4.03 3.99 -19.51
CA GLY A 57 -3.98 5.05 -20.52
C GLY A 57 -4.09 6.46 -19.93
N GLN A 58 -3.67 6.64 -18.67
CA GLN A 58 -3.76 7.90 -17.95
C GLN A 58 -2.52 8.78 -18.21
N PRO A 59 -2.68 10.11 -18.22
CA PRO A 59 -1.59 11.00 -18.57
C PRO A 59 -0.51 11.10 -17.46
N TRP A 60 0.75 10.93 -17.88
CA TRP A 60 1.94 11.61 -17.34
C TRP A 60 2.36 11.31 -15.89
N GLY A 61 2.19 10.08 -15.41
CA GLY A 61 2.85 9.68 -14.15
C GLY A 61 2.28 10.35 -12.90
N LEU A 62 1.06 10.89 -12.96
CA LEU A 62 0.39 11.48 -11.80
C LEU A 62 0.25 10.45 -10.67
N SER A 63 -0.10 9.20 -11.00
CA SER A 63 -0.15 8.13 -9.99
C SER A 63 1.25 7.85 -9.44
N ALA A 64 2.30 7.94 -10.26
CA ALA A 64 3.69 7.78 -9.79
C ALA A 64 4.07 8.85 -8.76
N ILE A 65 3.71 10.12 -9.00
CA ILE A 65 3.97 11.22 -8.05
C ILE A 65 3.18 11.02 -6.76
N ILE A 66 1.90 10.67 -6.86
CA ILE A 66 1.04 10.42 -5.70
C ILE A 66 1.59 9.25 -4.88
N PHE A 67 1.94 8.14 -5.51
CA PHE A 67 2.47 6.96 -4.83
C PHE A 67 3.81 7.27 -4.17
N LEU A 68 4.70 7.96 -4.88
CA LEU A 68 6.01 8.36 -4.36
C LEU A 68 5.85 9.28 -3.15
N SER A 69 5.00 10.30 -3.23
CA SER A 69 4.75 11.22 -2.12
C SER A 69 4.17 10.52 -0.89
N ALA A 70 3.19 9.63 -1.10
CA ALA A 70 2.58 8.83 -0.04
C ALA A 70 3.60 7.88 0.62
N SER A 71 4.42 7.19 -0.18
CA SER A 71 5.50 6.33 0.34
C SER A 71 6.58 7.14 1.05
N PHE A 72 6.91 8.35 0.58
CA PHE A 72 7.86 9.23 1.23
C PHE A 72 7.36 9.67 2.61
N LEU A 73 6.11 10.13 2.71
CA LEU A 73 5.43 10.42 3.97
C LEU A 73 5.50 9.23 4.93
N LEU A 74 5.19 8.02 4.43
CA LEU A 74 5.20 6.79 5.22
C LEU A 74 6.63 6.41 5.67
N PHE A 75 7.63 6.63 4.82
CA PHE A 75 9.05 6.39 5.12
C PHE A 75 9.54 7.26 6.29
N PHE A 76 9.24 8.57 6.29
CA PHE A 76 9.59 9.45 7.41
C PHE A 76 8.76 9.15 8.66
N TYR A 77 7.47 8.86 8.50
CA TYR A 77 6.59 8.56 9.63
C TYR A 77 7.05 7.30 10.37
N LYS A 78 7.48 6.26 9.63
CA LYS A 78 7.98 5.01 10.23
C LYS A 78 9.24 5.19 11.06
N GLN A 79 10.10 6.15 10.73
CA GLN A 79 11.30 6.41 11.56
C GLN A 79 10.95 6.83 12.99
N LYS A 80 9.75 7.41 13.21
CA LYS A 80 9.30 7.92 14.51
C LYS A 80 8.15 7.11 15.14
N PHE A 81 7.36 6.40 14.35
CA PHE A 81 6.12 5.75 14.78
C PHE A 81 5.94 4.34 14.18
N ALA A 82 5.04 3.55 14.77
CA ALA A 82 4.67 2.22 14.28
C ALA A 82 3.77 2.31 13.03
N ALA A 83 4.33 2.70 11.88
CA ALA A 83 3.61 2.84 10.62
C ALA A 83 3.03 1.52 10.08
N SER A 84 3.53 0.38 10.55
CA SER A 84 3.00 -0.96 10.25
C SER A 84 1.74 -1.31 11.04
N HIS A 85 1.29 -0.46 11.97
CA HIS A 85 0.08 -0.74 12.74
C HIS A 85 -1.14 -0.85 11.80
N PRO A 86 -1.93 -1.94 11.84
CA PRO A 86 -2.98 -2.21 10.85
C PRO A 86 -3.99 -1.08 10.72
N PHE A 87 -4.39 -0.48 11.84
CA PHE A 87 -5.33 0.63 11.87
C PHE A 87 -4.78 1.88 11.17
N PHE A 88 -3.53 2.25 11.46
CA PHE A 88 -2.91 3.44 10.85
C PHE A 88 -2.76 3.26 9.35
N LEU A 89 -2.23 2.11 8.91
CA LEU A 89 -2.00 1.83 7.50
C LEU A 89 -3.33 1.81 6.73
N THR A 90 -4.37 1.25 7.31
CA THR A 90 -5.72 1.23 6.71
C THR A 90 -6.25 2.63 6.46
N VAL A 91 -6.22 3.49 7.50
CA VAL A 91 -6.67 4.88 7.39
C VAL A 91 -5.81 5.64 6.37
N PHE A 92 -4.50 5.43 6.39
CA PHE A 92 -3.58 6.08 5.47
C PHE A 92 -3.83 5.67 4.01
N VAL A 93 -3.99 4.38 3.72
CA VAL A 93 -4.30 3.87 2.38
C VAL A 93 -5.67 4.38 1.92
N PHE A 94 -6.66 4.44 2.80
CA PHE A 94 -7.97 5.01 2.50
C PHE A 94 -7.87 6.47 2.05
N LEU A 95 -7.16 7.31 2.82
CA LEU A 95 -6.95 8.72 2.47
C LEU A 95 -6.21 8.88 1.15
N MET A 96 -5.11 8.14 0.95
CA MET A 96 -4.32 8.23 -0.27
C MET A 96 -5.09 7.73 -1.50
N SER A 97 -5.96 6.73 -1.33
CA SER A 97 -6.85 6.26 -2.39
C SER A 97 -7.86 7.33 -2.79
N LEU A 98 -8.47 8.03 -1.83
CA LEU A 98 -9.40 9.13 -2.11
C LEU A 98 -8.72 10.28 -2.84
N ILE A 99 -7.50 10.65 -2.42
CA ILE A 99 -6.68 11.68 -3.08
C ILE A 99 -6.38 11.26 -4.51
N ASN A 100 -5.96 10.00 -4.71
CA ASN A 100 -5.66 9.47 -6.03
C ASN A 100 -6.90 9.46 -6.96
N ASP A 101 -8.05 9.01 -6.46
CA ASP A 101 -9.29 9.03 -7.23
C ASP A 101 -9.67 10.46 -7.64
N LYS A 102 -9.58 11.42 -6.72
CA LYS A 102 -9.92 12.81 -7.01
C LYS A 102 -8.99 13.45 -8.05
N LEU A 103 -7.69 13.23 -7.92
CA LEU A 103 -6.68 13.85 -8.78
C LEU A 103 -6.55 13.18 -10.14
N VAL A 104 -6.62 11.85 -10.20
CA VAL A 104 -6.34 11.07 -11.41
C VAL A 104 -7.61 10.78 -12.19
N LYS A 105 -8.70 10.39 -11.51
CA LYS A 105 -9.97 10.05 -12.15
C LYS A 105 -10.95 11.22 -12.22
N GLY A 106 -10.70 12.29 -11.47
CA GLY A 106 -11.55 13.49 -11.42
C GLY A 106 -12.77 13.39 -10.50
N TYR A 107 -13.14 12.18 -10.04
CA TYR A 107 -14.29 11.93 -9.16
C TYR A 107 -13.88 11.21 -7.87
N LEU A 108 -14.71 11.31 -6.84
CA LEU A 108 -14.44 10.71 -5.53
C LEU A 108 -15.10 9.33 -5.42
N SER A 109 -14.34 8.24 -5.55
CA SER A 109 -14.86 6.87 -5.41
C SER A 109 -14.72 6.36 -3.97
N TRP A 110 -15.64 6.79 -3.11
CA TRP A 110 -15.61 6.38 -1.70
C TRP A 110 -15.80 4.86 -1.52
N ARG A 111 -16.62 4.20 -2.37
CA ARG A 111 -16.87 2.75 -2.30
C ARG A 111 -15.60 1.94 -2.60
N GLY A 112 -14.89 2.31 -3.67
CA GLY A 112 -13.64 1.65 -4.04
C GLY A 112 -12.56 1.86 -2.99
N SER A 113 -12.42 3.08 -2.49
CA SER A 113 -11.48 3.41 -1.42
C SER A 113 -11.80 2.66 -0.12
N PHE A 114 -13.08 2.54 0.23
CA PHE A 114 -13.52 1.79 1.42
C PHE A 114 -13.22 0.29 1.31
N LEU A 115 -13.53 -0.33 0.16
CA LEU A 115 -13.18 -1.73 -0.10
C LEU A 115 -11.66 -1.96 0.00
N LEU A 116 -10.86 -1.05 -0.57
CA LEU A 116 -9.40 -1.09 -0.47
C LEU A 116 -8.93 -1.00 0.98
N ALA A 117 -9.55 -0.14 1.78
CA ALA A 117 -9.23 0.01 3.20
C ALA A 117 -9.55 -1.28 3.97
N VAL A 118 -10.72 -1.88 3.77
CA VAL A 118 -11.08 -3.16 4.41
C VAL A 118 -10.10 -4.26 4.03
N LEU A 119 -9.74 -4.39 2.74
CA LEU A 119 -8.74 -5.36 2.28
C LEU A 119 -7.38 -5.11 2.92
N THR A 120 -6.94 -3.85 2.97
CA THR A 120 -5.68 -3.45 3.60
C THR A 120 -5.68 -3.79 5.09
N PHE A 121 -6.79 -3.55 5.79
CA PHE A 121 -6.93 -3.86 7.20
C PHE A 121 -6.80 -5.36 7.45
N LEU A 122 -7.57 -6.18 6.72
CA LEU A 122 -7.53 -7.63 6.87
C LEU A 122 -6.10 -8.14 6.62
N PHE A 123 -5.48 -7.74 5.51
CA PHE A 123 -4.14 -8.19 5.17
C PHE A 123 -3.10 -7.75 6.21
N SER A 124 -3.17 -6.49 6.66
CA SER A 124 -2.24 -5.96 7.66
C SER A 124 -2.45 -6.57 9.03
N PHE A 125 -3.70 -6.84 9.41
CA PHE A 125 -4.03 -7.50 10.67
C PHE A 125 -3.51 -8.93 10.71
N PHE A 126 -3.73 -9.71 9.64
CA PHE A 126 -3.16 -11.05 9.51
C PHE A 126 -1.63 -11.03 9.56
N TRP A 127 -0.99 -10.11 8.83
CA TRP A 127 0.46 -9.97 8.85
C TRP A 127 1.00 -9.62 10.24
N TRP A 128 0.33 -8.68 10.93
CA TRP A 128 0.68 -8.29 12.29
C TRP A 128 0.54 -9.45 13.27
N GLN A 129 -0.52 -10.25 13.15
CA GLN A 129 -0.74 -11.42 14.00
C GLN A 129 0.30 -12.52 13.78
N LEU A 130 0.72 -12.74 12.53
CA LEU A 130 1.66 -13.80 12.16
C LEU A 130 3.12 -13.45 12.46
N PHE A 131 3.54 -12.21 12.21
CA PHE A 131 4.96 -11.84 12.20
C PHE A 131 5.38 -10.87 13.30
N ILE A 132 4.44 -10.09 13.87
CA ILE A 132 4.78 -9.00 14.81
C ILE A 132 4.36 -9.32 16.24
N ARG A 133 3.29 -10.09 16.46
CA ARG A 133 2.91 -10.52 17.81
C ARG A 133 3.88 -11.63 18.24
N PRO A 134 4.80 -11.40 19.21
CA PRO A 134 5.62 -12.48 19.71
C PRO A 134 4.68 -13.50 20.33
N SER A 135 4.76 -14.73 19.83
CA SER A 135 4.25 -15.93 20.48
C SER A 135 4.38 -15.75 21.99
N GLY A 136 3.24 -15.73 22.68
CA GLY A 136 3.19 -15.54 24.10
C GLY A 136 4.18 -16.48 24.77
N LYS A 137 5.15 -15.91 25.49
CA LYS A 137 5.78 -16.58 26.63
C LYS A 137 4.61 -17.12 27.46
N ARG A 138 4.33 -18.41 27.36
CA ARG A 138 3.53 -19.10 28.38
C ARG A 138 4.29 -18.88 29.67
N ILE A 139 3.74 -18.03 30.50
CA ILE A 139 4.19 -17.83 31.87
C ILE A 139 4.02 -19.20 32.51
N ASN A 140 5.12 -19.91 32.67
CA ASN A 140 5.20 -21.13 33.46
C ASN A 140 4.96 -20.68 34.90
N LEU A 141 3.69 -20.69 35.33
CA LEU A 141 3.35 -20.64 36.74
C LEU A 141 3.76 -22.00 37.32
N LYS A 142 5.03 -22.10 37.71
CA LYS A 142 5.45 -23.02 38.76
C LYS A 142 5.16 -22.32 40.09
N THR A 143 4.08 -22.73 40.72
CA THR A 143 3.85 -22.62 42.17
C THR A 143 3.23 -23.91 42.61
#